data_AF-A0A816YU09-F1
#
_entry.id   AF-A0A816YU09-F1
#
_cell.length_a   1.000
_cell.length_b   1.000
_cell.length_c   1.000
_cell.angle_alpha   90.00
_cell.angle_beta   90.00
_cell.angle_gamma   90.00
#
_symmetry.space_group_name_H-M   'P 1'
#
loop_
_entity.id
_entity.type
_entity.pdbx_description
1 polymer ?
#
loop_
_entity_poly.entity_id
_entity_poly.type
_entity_poly.pdbx_seq_one_letter_code
_entity_poly.pdbx_strand_id
1 'polypeptide(L)'
;MQERQIQYAFIMVNEEADHYATGLFELFNEFLNEHCLKLSPSVRQTQITWFGRYSLAMFFTNFALANVSLFRDHSLIRAWLHMVDRNGGIYRERWGDAPIHTLILTQLISRNHIVRLRYFGYMHRQEYTCASGVQGDLCKKQVQPFLKNAALRYYHYQDGCFPSNQNLLCHYYPEIT
;
A
#
# COMPACT_ATOMS: atom_id res chain seq x y z
N MET A 1 -8.58 -9.63 -12.45
CA MET A 1 -9.32 -9.35 -11.20
C MET A 1 -10.42 -10.39 -10.98
N GLN A 2 -11.52 -10.35 -11.75
CA GLN A 2 -12.69 -11.21 -11.54
C GLN A 2 -12.43 -12.73 -11.68
N GLU A 3 -11.84 -13.19 -12.78
CA GLU A 3 -11.60 -14.63 -13.03
C GLU A 3 -10.75 -15.30 -11.95
N ARG A 4 -9.74 -14.57 -11.44
CA ARG A 4 -8.83 -15.03 -10.39
C ARG A 4 -9.30 -14.64 -8.98
N GLN A 5 -10.52 -14.11 -8.85
CA GLN A 5 -11.13 -13.65 -7.59
C GLN A 5 -10.28 -12.65 -6.79
N ILE A 6 -9.40 -11.90 -7.47
CA ILE A 6 -8.54 -10.90 -6.84
C ILE A 6 -9.38 -9.71 -6.39
N GLN A 7 -9.16 -9.32 -5.14
CA GLN A 7 -9.89 -8.25 -4.46
C GLN A 7 -9.13 -6.93 -4.52
N TYR A 8 -7.80 -6.95 -4.43
CA TYR A 8 -6.97 -5.75 -4.48
C TYR A 8 -5.67 -5.99 -5.24
N ALA A 9 -5.24 -5.02 -6.04
CA ALA A 9 -3.98 -5.08 -6.75
C ALA A 9 -3.26 -3.74 -6.70
N PHE A 10 -1.95 -3.80 -6.48
CA PHE A 10 -1.06 -2.65 -6.38
C PHE A 10 0.15 -2.82 -7.29
N ILE A 11 0.79 -1.71 -7.67
CA ILE A 11 2.06 -1.74 -8.42
C ILE A 11 3.23 -1.41 -7.50
N MET A 12 3.10 -0.35 -6.69
CA MET A 12 4.17 0.12 -5.79
C MET A 12 3.72 0.11 -4.33
N VAL A 13 4.69 -0.02 -3.44
CA VAL A 13 4.54 0.32 -2.02
C VAL A 13 5.43 1.50 -1.70
N ASN A 14 5.05 2.27 -0.69
CA ASN A 14 5.80 3.42 -0.20
C ASN A 14 5.84 3.39 1.33
N GLU A 15 6.59 4.30 1.95
CA GLU A 15 6.55 4.54 3.39
C GLU A 15 5.95 5.91 3.67
N GLU A 16 5.01 5.97 4.60
CA GLU A 16 4.47 7.24 5.09
C GLU A 16 5.47 7.93 6.01
N ALA A 17 5.39 9.25 6.13
CA ALA A 17 6.13 9.95 7.18
C ALA A 17 5.43 9.79 8.54
N ASP A 18 6.20 9.49 9.59
CA ASP A 18 5.70 9.18 10.93
C ASP A 18 4.74 10.25 11.48
N HIS A 19 5.09 11.53 11.29
CA HIS A 19 4.27 12.66 11.74
C HIS A 19 2.95 12.83 10.97
N TYR A 20 2.75 12.13 9.85
CA TYR A 20 1.47 12.07 9.13
C TYR A 20 0.63 10.83 9.47
N ALA A 21 1.13 9.95 10.35
CA ALA A 21 0.44 8.74 10.80
C ALA A 21 0.26 8.71 12.33
N THR A 22 0.50 9.84 13.01
CA THR A 22 0.40 9.95 14.47
C THR A 22 -1.00 9.53 14.95
N GLY A 23 -1.08 8.57 15.88
CA GLY A 23 -2.34 8.06 16.44
C GLY A 23 -3.09 7.04 15.57
N LEU A 24 -2.67 6.81 14.32
CA LEU A 24 -3.40 5.93 13.40
C LEU A 24 -3.31 4.47 13.83
N PHE A 25 -2.12 4.03 14.24
CA PHE A 25 -1.88 2.64 14.62
C PHE A 25 -2.47 2.31 16.00
N GLU A 26 -2.51 3.28 16.90
CA GLU A 26 -3.23 3.21 18.17
C GLU A 26 -4.72 3.00 17.91
N LEU A 27 -5.33 3.83 17.05
CA LEU A 27 -6.73 3.67 16.64
C LEU A 27 -6.99 2.31 15.99
N PHE A 28 -6.05 1.82 15.19
CA PHE A 28 -6.15 0.50 14.58
C PHE A 28 -6.14 -0.63 15.64
N ASN A 29 -5.29 -0.55 16.66
CA ASN A 29 -5.31 -1.51 17.76
C ASN A 29 -6.63 -1.44 18.56
N GLU A 30 -7.16 -0.24 18.79
CA GLU A 30 -8.47 -0.05 19.41
C GLU A 30 -9.58 -0.73 18.59
N PHE A 31 -9.60 -0.52 17.27
CA PHE A 31 -10.53 -1.18 16.36
C PHE A 31 -10.44 -2.71 16.47
N LEU A 32 -9.23 -3.27 16.49
CA LEU A 32 -9.04 -4.72 16.65
C LEU A 32 -9.60 -5.21 17.99
N ASN A 33 -9.38 -4.47 19.07
CA ASN A 33 -9.88 -4.82 20.41
C ASN A 33 -11.42 -4.75 20.48
N GLU A 34 -12.01 -3.65 19.98
CA GLU A 34 -13.48 -3.47 19.95
C GLU A 34 -14.19 -4.60 19.18
N HIS A 35 -13.55 -5.12 18.13
CA HIS A 35 -14.09 -6.22 17.33
C HIS A 35 -13.56 -7.61 17.71
N CYS A 36 -12.78 -7.72 18.80
CA CYS A 36 -12.18 -8.97 19.26
C CYS A 36 -11.34 -9.69 18.18
N LEU A 37 -10.70 -8.91 17.30
CA LEU A 37 -9.86 -9.40 16.22
C LEU A 37 -8.42 -9.54 16.69
N LYS A 38 -7.82 -10.70 16.43
CA LYS A 38 -6.37 -10.87 16.55
C LYS A 38 -5.70 -10.30 15.31
N LEU A 39 -4.49 -9.76 15.47
CA LEU A 39 -3.64 -9.36 14.33
C LEU A 39 -3.53 -10.51 13.32
N SER A 40 -3.70 -10.22 12.04
CA SER A 40 -3.55 -11.22 10.99
C SER A 40 -2.07 -11.60 10.83
N PRO A 41 -1.75 -12.79 10.27
CA PRO A 41 -0.38 -13.11 9.88
C PRO A 41 0.22 -12.08 8.91
N SER A 42 -0.60 -11.51 8.04
CA SER A 42 -0.17 -10.51 7.05
C SER A 42 0.22 -9.19 7.71
N VAL A 43 -0.55 -8.69 8.69
CA VAL A 43 -0.15 -7.51 9.47
C VAL A 43 1.14 -7.80 10.26
N ARG A 44 1.22 -8.93 10.96
CA ARG A 44 2.43 -9.30 11.72
C ARG A 44 3.70 -9.32 10.86
N GLN A 45 3.59 -9.80 9.62
CA GLN A 45 4.75 -9.95 8.75
C GLN A 45 5.10 -8.67 7.97
N THR A 46 4.11 -7.84 7.65
CA THR A 46 4.33 -6.69 6.73
C THR A 46 4.26 -5.34 7.42
N GLN A 47 3.61 -5.27 8.57
CA GLN A 47 3.32 -4.02 9.29
C GLN A 47 3.97 -3.96 10.66
N ILE A 48 4.61 -5.02 11.16
CA ILE A 48 5.33 -5.00 12.45
C ILE A 48 6.81 -5.20 12.20
N THR A 49 7.62 -4.25 12.70
CA THR A 49 9.08 -4.26 12.63
C THR A 49 9.68 -5.24 13.64
N TRP A 50 10.99 -5.51 13.52
CA TRP A 50 11.72 -6.36 14.46
C TRP A 50 11.69 -5.84 15.92
N PHE A 51 11.51 -4.53 16.09
CA PHE A 51 11.39 -3.88 17.41
C PHE A 51 9.95 -3.84 17.94
N GLY A 52 9.00 -4.53 17.30
CA GLY A 52 7.60 -4.57 17.72
C GLY A 52 6.81 -3.28 17.47
N ARG A 53 7.35 -2.36 16.65
CA ARG A 53 6.67 -1.12 16.23
C ARG A 53 5.98 -1.32 14.89
N TYR A 54 4.94 -0.56 14.62
CA TYR A 54 4.34 -0.52 13.29
C TYR A 54 5.35 0.00 12.26
N SER A 55 5.36 -0.63 11.08
CA SER A 55 6.04 -0.10 9.91
C SER A 55 5.16 0.97 9.27
N LEU A 56 5.78 1.92 8.60
CA LEU A 56 5.08 2.96 7.84
C LEU A 56 4.80 2.51 6.40
N ALA A 57 5.04 1.22 6.09
CA ALA A 57 4.89 0.68 4.75
C ALA A 57 3.42 0.59 4.34
N MET A 58 3.09 1.17 3.19
CA MET A 58 1.74 1.28 2.67
C MET A 58 1.67 0.91 1.18
N PHE A 59 0.54 0.35 0.75
CA PHE A 59 0.23 0.30 -0.67
C PHE A 59 0.15 1.73 -1.22
N PHE A 60 0.83 2.01 -2.32
CA PHE A 60 0.83 3.36 -2.88
C PHE A 60 -0.42 3.60 -3.74
N THR A 61 -1.49 4.09 -3.09
CA THR A 61 -2.86 4.12 -3.62
C THR A 61 -3.09 5.05 -4.80
N ASN A 62 -2.11 5.87 -5.20
CA ASN A 62 -2.16 6.60 -6.48
C ASN A 62 -2.44 5.66 -7.66
N PHE A 63 -2.02 4.38 -7.54
CA PHE A 63 -2.54 3.31 -8.36
C PHE A 63 -3.07 2.16 -7.49
N ALA A 64 -4.33 1.81 -7.69
CA ALA A 64 -4.91 0.57 -7.17
C ALA A 64 -5.99 0.06 -8.12
N LEU A 65 -6.04 -1.26 -8.31
CA LEU A 65 -7.22 -1.91 -8.86
C LEU A 65 -7.90 -2.68 -7.73
N ALA A 66 -9.11 -2.28 -7.37
CA ALA A 66 -9.82 -2.86 -6.23
C ALA A 66 -11.24 -3.26 -6.60
N ASN A 67 -11.72 -4.34 -6.00
CA ASN A 67 -13.14 -4.65 -5.97
C ASN A 67 -13.83 -3.67 -5.03
N VAL A 68 -14.66 -2.78 -5.58
CA VAL A 68 -15.34 -1.71 -4.83
C VAL A 68 -16.27 -2.28 -3.74
N SER A 69 -16.81 -3.50 -3.92
CA SER A 69 -17.60 -4.16 -2.88
C SER A 69 -16.85 -4.38 -1.57
N LEU A 70 -15.51 -4.43 -1.58
CA LEU A 70 -14.73 -4.46 -0.34
C LEU A 70 -15.02 -3.26 0.54
N PHE A 71 -15.04 -2.06 -0.03
CA PHE A 71 -15.23 -0.83 0.73
C PHE A 71 -16.71 -0.52 0.95
N ARG A 72 -17.59 -0.95 0.04
CA ARG A 72 -19.02 -0.67 0.10
C ARG A 72 -19.81 -1.67 0.93
N ASP A 73 -19.46 -2.95 0.86
CA ASP A 73 -20.33 -4.03 1.33
C ASP A 73 -19.71 -4.79 2.53
N HIS A 74 -18.38 -4.78 2.70
CA HIS A 74 -17.73 -5.47 3.81
C HIS A 74 -17.92 -4.73 5.14
N SER A 75 -18.63 -5.35 6.08
CA SER A 75 -19.03 -4.73 7.36
C SER A 75 -17.84 -4.21 8.19
N LEU A 76 -16.79 -5.03 8.37
CA LEU A 76 -15.62 -4.62 9.14
C LEU A 76 -14.79 -3.51 8.46
N ILE A 77 -14.63 -3.53 7.13
CA ILE A 77 -13.93 -2.45 6.42
C ILE A 77 -14.70 -1.15 6.58
N ARG A 78 -16.03 -1.19 6.44
CA ARG A 78 -16.87 -0.01 6.70
C ARG A 78 -16.79 0.47 8.14
N ALA A 79 -16.84 -0.44 9.11
CA ALA A 79 -16.71 -0.09 10.52
C ALA A 79 -15.38 0.63 10.80
N TRP A 80 -14.28 0.12 10.23
CA TRP A 80 -12.96 0.77 10.30
C TRP A 80 -12.98 2.17 9.69
N LEU A 81 -13.47 2.32 8.45
CA LEU A 81 -13.53 3.63 7.80
C LEU A 81 -14.40 4.62 8.59
N HIS A 82 -15.51 4.17 9.18
CA HIS A 82 -16.34 4.99 10.06
C HIS A 82 -15.64 5.37 11.38
N MET A 83 -14.83 4.48 11.95
CA MET A 83 -14.05 4.77 13.16
C MET A 83 -12.95 5.81 12.87
N VAL A 84 -12.26 5.67 11.74
CA VAL A 84 -11.27 6.64 11.26
C VAL A 84 -11.89 8.03 11.05
N ASP A 85 -13.04 8.10 10.37
CA ASP A 85 -13.74 9.36 10.12
C ASP A 85 -14.18 10.03 11.43
N ARG A 86 -14.80 9.27 12.35
CA ARG A 86 -15.22 9.79 13.66
C ARG A 86 -14.06 10.27 14.53
N ASN A 87 -12.88 9.65 14.42
CA ASN A 87 -11.70 10.07 15.18
C ASN A 87 -11.19 11.45 14.72
N GLY A 88 -11.36 11.79 13.44
CA GLY A 88 -10.95 13.08 12.88
C GLY A 88 -9.45 13.21 12.59
N GLY A 89 -8.67 12.13 12.68
CA GLY A 89 -7.22 12.12 12.39
C GLY A 89 -6.88 12.51 10.95
N ILE A 90 -7.78 12.29 9.98
CA ILE A 90 -7.62 12.78 8.59
C ILE A 90 -7.42 14.30 8.56
N TYR A 91 -8.15 15.05 9.38
CA TYR A 91 -8.13 16.51 9.40
C TYR A 91 -7.05 17.09 10.32
N ARG A 92 -6.76 16.40 11.43
CA ARG A 92 -5.79 16.88 12.44
C ARG A 92 -4.35 16.48 12.12
N GLU A 93 -4.15 15.23 11.70
CA GLU A 93 -2.83 14.60 11.57
C GLU A 93 -2.42 14.31 10.12
N ARG A 94 -3.32 14.57 9.14
CA ARG A 94 -3.11 14.30 7.72
C ARG A 94 -2.95 12.80 7.38
N TRP A 95 -3.72 11.94 8.04
CA TRP A 95 -3.78 10.52 7.69
C TRP A 95 -4.19 10.35 6.22
N GLY A 96 -3.30 9.72 5.44
CA GLY A 96 -3.56 9.40 4.04
C GLY A 96 -4.48 8.18 3.89
N ASP A 97 -5.14 8.07 2.74
CA ASP A 97 -5.92 6.87 2.38
C ASP A 97 -5.03 5.62 2.25
N ALA A 98 -3.79 5.78 1.78
CA ALA A 98 -2.82 4.70 1.63
C ALA A 98 -2.55 3.91 2.93
N PRO A 99 -2.15 4.51 4.05
CA PRO A 99 -1.97 3.77 5.31
C PRO A 99 -3.31 3.25 5.88
N ILE A 100 -4.41 4.02 5.75
CA ILE A 100 -5.75 3.60 6.20
C ILE A 100 -6.19 2.31 5.49
N HIS A 101 -6.06 2.26 4.17
CA HIS A 101 -6.39 1.09 3.36
C HIS A 101 -5.45 -0.08 3.65
N THR A 102 -4.15 0.18 3.77
CA THR A 102 -3.15 -0.88 3.99
C THR A 102 -3.44 -1.66 5.27
N LEU A 103 -3.72 -0.97 6.39
CA LEU A 103 -3.99 -1.59 7.67
C LEU A 103 -5.18 -2.55 7.60
N ILE A 104 -6.32 -2.09 7.09
CA ILE A 104 -7.54 -2.91 7.09
C ILE A 104 -7.50 -4.02 6.04
N LEU A 105 -6.88 -3.77 4.88
CA LEU A 105 -6.75 -4.78 3.82
C LEU A 105 -5.78 -5.89 4.23
N THR A 106 -4.62 -5.54 4.81
CA THR A 106 -3.68 -6.55 5.33
C THR A 106 -4.27 -7.33 6.52
N GLN A 107 -5.18 -6.74 7.28
CA GLN A 107 -5.86 -7.43 8.37
C GLN A 107 -6.91 -8.42 7.89
N LEU A 108 -7.74 -8.05 6.91
CA LEU A 108 -8.96 -8.79 6.58
C LEU A 108 -8.89 -9.61 5.30
N ILE A 109 -8.09 -9.20 4.32
CA ILE A 109 -8.07 -9.85 3.02
C ILE A 109 -6.99 -10.92 3.00
N SER A 110 -7.39 -12.13 2.61
CA SER A 110 -6.45 -13.25 2.45
C SER A 110 -5.35 -12.90 1.46
N ARG A 111 -4.12 -13.31 1.78
CA ARG A 111 -2.91 -13.11 0.97
C ARG A 111 -3.11 -13.42 -0.51
N ASN A 112 -3.87 -14.46 -0.87
CA ASN A 112 -4.06 -14.87 -2.26
C ASN A 112 -5.03 -13.98 -3.05
N HIS A 113 -5.75 -13.08 -2.37
CA HIS A 113 -6.70 -12.14 -2.97
C HIS A 113 -6.17 -10.70 -3.07
N ILE A 114 -4.95 -10.47 -2.59
CA ILE A 114 -4.18 -9.25 -2.87
C ILE A 114 -3.01 -9.65 -3.76
N VAL A 115 -2.77 -8.89 -4.83
CA VAL A 115 -1.68 -9.19 -5.77
C VAL A 115 -0.85 -7.98 -6.11
N ARG A 116 0.41 -8.23 -6.44
CA ARG A 116 1.30 -7.23 -6.99
C ARG A 116 1.34 -7.34 -8.51
N LEU A 117 1.07 -6.23 -9.20
CA LEU A 117 1.15 -6.15 -10.64
C LEU A 117 2.54 -5.67 -11.03
N ARG A 118 3.27 -6.52 -11.77
CA ARG A 118 4.62 -6.19 -12.22
C ARG A 118 4.74 -6.01 -13.72
N TYR A 119 3.74 -6.40 -14.49
CA TYR A 119 3.81 -6.30 -15.95
C TYR A 119 3.67 -4.85 -16.46
N PHE A 120 3.20 -3.92 -15.62
CA PHE A 120 3.03 -2.52 -16.00
C PHE A 120 4.18 -1.66 -15.49
N GLY A 121 4.73 -0.81 -16.36
CA GLY A 121 5.47 0.35 -15.92
C GLY A 121 4.49 1.40 -15.39
N TYR A 122 4.84 2.08 -14.30
CA TYR A 122 4.00 3.10 -13.69
C TYR A 122 4.84 4.28 -13.23
N MET A 123 4.30 5.48 -13.38
CA MET A 123 4.93 6.71 -12.90
C MET A 123 3.88 7.59 -12.23
N HIS A 124 4.22 8.11 -11.05
CA HIS A 124 3.47 9.15 -10.37
C HIS A 124 4.44 10.21 -9.84
N ARG A 125 4.37 11.41 -10.42
CA ARG A 125 5.33 12.50 -10.17
C ARG A 125 6.79 12.06 -10.36
N GLN A 126 7.62 12.12 -9.33
CA GLN A 126 9.04 11.77 -9.37
C GLN A 126 9.30 10.27 -9.24
N GLU A 127 8.29 9.49 -8.88
CA GLU A 127 8.42 8.06 -8.58
C GLU A 127 7.98 7.23 -9.78
N TYR A 128 8.83 6.30 -10.22
CA TYR A 128 8.47 5.38 -11.28
C TYR A 128 9.05 3.99 -11.09
N THR A 129 8.33 3.01 -11.61
CA THR A 129 8.76 1.62 -11.73
C THR A 129 8.60 1.12 -13.15
N CYS A 130 9.41 0.14 -13.52
CA CYS A 130 9.43 -0.46 -14.84
C CYS A 130 8.65 -1.77 -14.83
N ALA A 131 8.08 -2.12 -15.98
CA ALA A 131 7.54 -3.46 -16.17
C ALA A 131 8.63 -4.53 -15.95
N SER A 132 8.25 -5.65 -15.35
CA SER A 132 9.11 -6.82 -15.17
C SER A 132 9.72 -7.24 -16.50
N GLY A 133 11.02 -7.53 -16.49
CA GLY A 133 11.77 -7.91 -17.69
C GLY A 133 12.21 -6.74 -18.57
N VAL A 134 11.77 -5.51 -18.31
CA VAL A 134 12.30 -4.32 -18.99
C VAL A 134 13.60 -3.89 -18.31
N GLN A 135 14.68 -3.84 -19.07
CA GLN A 135 15.99 -3.40 -18.58
C GLN A 135 15.96 -1.94 -18.14
N GLY A 136 16.74 -1.60 -17.11
CA GLY A 136 16.76 -0.27 -16.51
C GLY A 136 17.04 0.87 -17.50
N ASP A 137 17.94 0.68 -18.47
CA ASP A 137 18.26 1.71 -19.47
C ASP A 137 17.16 1.89 -20.51
N LEU A 138 16.52 0.80 -20.95
CA LEU A 138 15.38 0.86 -21.85
C LEU A 138 14.20 1.56 -21.16
N CYS A 139 13.92 1.20 -19.91
CA CYS A 139 12.87 1.85 -19.13
C CYS A 139 13.17 3.33 -18.90
N LYS A 140 14.39 3.70 -18.50
CA LYS A 140 14.80 5.11 -18.37
C LYS A 140 14.51 5.87 -19.66
N LYS A 141 14.91 5.32 -20.83
CA LYS A 141 14.62 5.93 -22.14
C LYS A 141 13.12 6.09 -22.41
N GLN A 142 12.30 5.10 -22.04
CA GLN A 142 10.84 5.16 -22.19
C GLN A 142 10.20 6.22 -21.29
N VAL A 143 10.73 6.42 -20.08
CA VAL A 143 10.20 7.39 -19.11
C VAL A 143 10.70 8.81 -19.41
N GLN A 144 11.89 8.99 -20.01
CA GLN A 144 12.50 10.30 -20.31
C GLN A 144 11.52 11.35 -20.87
N PRO A 145 10.67 11.06 -21.88
CA PRO A 145 9.77 12.07 -22.46
C PRO A 145 8.74 12.62 -21.45
N PHE A 146 8.47 11.90 -20.37
CA PHE A 146 7.50 12.29 -19.34
C PHE A 146 8.16 13.05 -18.17
N LEU A 147 9.49 13.14 -18.13
CA LEU A 147 10.25 13.85 -17.11
C LEU A 147 10.24 15.35 -17.41
N LYS A 148 9.24 16.06 -16.88
CA LYS A 148 8.98 17.48 -17.21
C LYS A 148 10.02 18.47 -16.67
N ASN A 149 10.93 18.06 -15.79
CA ASN A 149 11.88 18.97 -15.14
C ASN A 149 13.18 18.27 -14.77
N ALA A 150 14.30 18.68 -15.40
CA ALA A 150 15.63 18.15 -15.14
C ALA A 150 16.18 18.52 -13.75
N ALA A 151 15.60 19.52 -13.07
CA ALA A 151 15.98 19.90 -11.70
C ALA A 151 15.29 19.03 -10.64
N LEU A 152 14.25 18.25 -11.00
CA LEU A 152 13.62 17.32 -10.08
C LEU A 152 14.42 16.02 -10.03
N ARG A 153 14.73 15.56 -8.82
CA ARG A 153 15.28 14.22 -8.61
C ARG A 153 14.17 13.19 -8.80
N TYR A 154 14.31 12.33 -9.81
CA TYR A 154 13.42 11.20 -10.02
C TYR A 154 13.96 9.97 -9.29
N TYR A 155 13.03 9.19 -8.71
CA TYR A 155 13.31 7.98 -7.98
C TYR A 155 12.84 6.78 -8.81
N HIS A 156 13.81 5.99 -9.24
CA HIS A 156 13.58 4.73 -9.95
C HIS A 156 13.50 3.59 -8.94
N TYR A 157 12.34 2.93 -8.86
CA TYR A 157 12.15 1.72 -8.07
C TYR A 157 12.08 0.54 -9.01
N GLN A 158 13.19 -0.17 -9.15
CA GLN A 158 13.34 -1.24 -10.14
C GLN A 158 12.26 -2.33 -10.00
N ASP A 159 11.78 -2.56 -8.78
CA ASP A 159 10.72 -3.50 -8.46
C ASP A 159 9.47 -2.85 -7.83
N GLY A 160 9.41 -1.52 -7.71
CA GLY A 160 8.29 -0.81 -7.09
C GLY A 160 8.27 -0.90 -5.55
N CYS A 161 9.35 -1.35 -4.93
CA CYS A 161 9.45 -1.50 -3.48
C CYS A 161 10.28 -0.36 -2.86
N PHE A 162 9.62 0.69 -2.35
CA PHE A 162 10.28 1.75 -1.58
C PHE A 162 10.24 1.48 -0.07
N PRO A 163 11.22 1.93 0.74
CA PRO A 163 12.51 2.54 0.38
C PRO A 163 13.61 1.54 0.05
N SER A 164 13.32 0.26 0.19
CA SER A 164 14.27 -0.82 -0.01
C SER A 164 13.59 -2.00 -0.71
N ASN A 165 14.37 -2.73 -1.51
CA ASN A 165 14.04 -4.04 -2.08
C ASN A 165 13.80 -5.13 -1.00
N GLN A 166 13.78 -4.76 0.28
CA GLN A 166 13.46 -5.61 1.42
C GLN A 166 12.14 -5.24 2.08
N ASN A 167 11.36 -4.30 1.52
CA ASN A 167 10.06 -3.95 2.07
C ASN A 167 9.14 -5.18 2.07
N LEU A 168 8.85 -5.70 3.27
CA LEU A 168 8.11 -6.93 3.45
C LEU A 168 6.70 -6.86 2.87
N LEU A 169 6.05 -5.69 2.89
CA LEU A 169 4.74 -5.50 2.25
C LEU A 169 4.80 -5.77 0.74
N CYS A 170 5.88 -5.35 0.08
CA CYS A 170 6.07 -5.51 -1.35
C CYS A 170 6.19 -6.97 -1.78
N HIS A 171 6.93 -7.78 -1.01
CA HIS A 171 7.26 -9.17 -1.36
C HIS A 171 6.33 -10.20 -0.71
N TYR A 172 5.43 -9.78 0.17
CA TYR A 172 4.54 -10.72 0.86
C TYR A 172 3.46 -11.28 -0.07
N TYR A 173 2.88 -10.46 -0.94
CA TYR A 173 1.75 -10.84 -1.79
C TYR A 173 2.19 -11.47 -3.13
N PRO A 174 1.42 -12.42 -3.68
CA PRO A 174 1.73 -13.04 -4.96
C PRO A 174 1.78 -12.02 -6.10
N GLU A 175 2.69 -12.26 -7.04
CA GLU A 175 2.86 -11.45 -8.24
C GLU A 175 1.98 -12.01 -9.37
N ILE A 176 1.34 -11.12 -10.12
CA ILE A 176 0.77 -11.47 -11.42
C ILE A 176 1.65 -10.83 -12.51
N THR A 177 2.15 -11.71 -13.37
CA THR A 177 2.83 -11.39 -14.63
C THR A 177 1.86 -11.53 -15.78
#